data_AF-A0A3B3HT01-F1
#
_entry.id   AF-A0A3B3HT01-F1
#
_cell.length_a   1.000
_cell.length_b   1.000
_cell.length_c   1.000
_cell.angle_alpha   90.00
_cell.angle_beta   90.00
_cell.angle_gamma   90.00
#
_symmetry.space_group_name_H-M   'P 1'
#
loop_
_entity.id
_entity.type
_entity.pdbx_description
1 polymer ?
#
loop_
_entity_poly.entity_id
_entity_poly.type
_entity_poly.pdbx_seq_one_letter_code
_entity_poly.pdbx_strand_id
1 'polypeptide(L)'
;VKAVIGSHRAYYKLRVCQEAIWEAFRIFLDRVPSPEEYRVWVYTCQEENLCMDDLAQNFSSSQEHLDLVAKVSGKRSRCSRMCTDTDSCLWIEHAHLFPWICLLNFVTLYEN
;
A
#
# COMPACT_ATOMS: atom_id res chain seq x y z
N VAL A 1 28.94 -10.56 -8.39
CA VAL A 1 28.31 -10.63 -7.05
C VAL A 1 27.87 -9.26 -6.52
N LYS A 2 28.75 -8.27 -6.33
CA LYS A 2 28.36 -6.93 -5.79
C LYS A 2 27.25 -6.23 -6.57
N ALA A 3 27.31 -6.21 -7.91
CA ALA A 3 26.26 -5.64 -8.76
C ALA A 3 24.91 -6.37 -8.65
N VAL A 4 24.94 -7.70 -8.57
CA VAL A 4 23.76 -8.56 -8.42
C VAL A 4 23.08 -8.33 -7.06
N ILE A 5 23.85 -8.16 -5.99
CA ILE A 5 23.30 -7.84 -4.66
C ILE A 5 22.68 -6.43 -4.66
N GLY A 6 23.32 -5.47 -5.33
CA GLY A 6 22.79 -4.13 -5.51
C GLY A 6 21.45 -4.13 -6.25
N SER A 7 21.34 -4.88 -7.36
CA SER A 7 20.10 -4.98 -8.13
C SER A 7 18.98 -5.67 -7.34
N HIS A 8 19.27 -6.75 -6.61
CA HIS A 8 18.29 -7.41 -5.75
C HIS A 8 17.76 -6.48 -4.66
N ARG A 9 18.63 -5.68 -4.02
CA ARG A 9 18.21 -4.73 -2.99
C ARG A 9 17.30 -3.64 -3.57
N ALA A 10 17.65 -3.10 -4.74
CA ALA A 10 16.84 -2.09 -5.42
C ALA A 10 15.46 -2.65 -5.83
N TYR A 11 15.43 -3.87 -6.36
CA TYR A 11 14.18 -4.55 -6.71
C TYR A 11 13.32 -4.84 -5.49
N TYR A 12 13.90 -5.38 -4.41
CA TYR A 12 13.20 -5.58 -3.15
C TYR A 12 12.58 -4.28 -2.63
N LYS A 13 13.36 -3.19 -2.63
CA LYS A 13 12.88 -1.87 -2.22
C LYS A 13 11.70 -1.40 -3.07
N LEU A 14 11.78 -1.53 -4.39
CA LEU A 14 10.68 -1.20 -5.30
C LEU A 14 9.40 -1.95 -4.92
N ARG A 15 9.49 -3.27 -4.73
CA ARG A 15 8.34 -4.11 -4.40
C ARG A 15 7.73 -3.75 -3.04
N VAL A 16 8.56 -3.51 -2.02
CA VAL A 16 8.09 -3.07 -0.70
C VAL A 16 7.38 -1.72 -0.80
N CYS A 17 7.96 -0.74 -1.50
CA CYS A 17 7.33 0.56 -1.69
C CYS A 17 5.98 0.45 -2.42
N GLN A 18 5.89 -0.37 -3.46
CA GLN A 18 4.65 -0.60 -4.20
C GLN A 18 3.51 -1.11 -3.31
N GLU A 19 3.77 -2.18 -2.54
CA GLU A 19 2.76 -2.75 -1.63
C GLU A 19 2.45 -1.80 -0.45
N ALA A 20 3.47 -1.18 0.15
CA ALA A 20 3.28 -0.30 1.30
C ALA A 20 2.45 0.94 0.95
N ILE A 21 2.69 1.56 -0.20
CA ILE A 21 1.87 2.69 -0.66
C ILE A 21 0.43 2.25 -0.88
N TRP A 22 0.22 1.10 -1.55
CA TRP A 22 -1.14 0.63 -1.82
C TRP A 22 -1.92 0.36 -0.53
N GLU A 23 -1.29 -0.28 0.45
CA GLU A 23 -1.89 -0.53 1.76
C GLU A 23 -2.11 0.76 2.56
N ALA A 24 -1.18 1.73 2.50
CA ALA A 24 -1.35 3.01 3.19
C ALA A 24 -2.59 3.77 2.69
N PHE A 25 -2.83 3.81 1.36
CA PHE A 25 -4.03 4.42 0.79
C PHE A 25 -5.32 3.75 1.31
N ARG A 26 -5.36 2.41 1.36
CA ARG A 26 -6.52 1.67 1.90
C ARG A 26 -6.74 1.94 3.38
N ILE A 27 -5.67 1.88 4.19
CA ILE A 27 -5.77 1.97 5.65
C ILE A 27 -6.09 3.40 6.09
N PHE A 28 -5.39 4.40 5.56
CA PHE A 28 -5.53 5.78 6.02
C PHE A 28 -6.62 6.54 5.26
N LEU A 29 -6.81 6.28 3.97
CA LEU A 29 -7.68 7.11 3.13
C LEU A 29 -8.96 6.39 2.66
N ASP A 30 -9.11 5.08 2.95
CA ASP A 30 -10.26 4.26 2.56
C ASP A 30 -10.54 4.31 1.03
N ARG A 31 -9.49 4.46 0.23
CA ARG A 31 -9.54 4.47 -1.23
C ARG A 31 -8.28 3.87 -1.84
N VAL A 32 -8.29 3.69 -3.16
CA VAL A 32 -7.09 3.35 -3.93
C VAL A 32 -6.47 4.62 -4.55
N PRO A 33 -5.14 4.66 -4.74
CA PRO A 33 -4.50 5.78 -5.40
C PRO A 33 -4.84 5.83 -6.89
N SER A 34 -4.88 7.03 -7.47
CA SER A 34 -4.81 7.18 -8.92
C SER A 34 -3.43 6.77 -9.45
N PRO A 35 -3.27 6.46 -10.75
CA PRO A 35 -1.98 6.07 -11.31
C PRO A 35 -0.87 7.09 -11.09
N GLU A 36 -1.21 8.39 -11.12
CA GLU A 36 -0.24 9.47 -10.92
C GLU A 36 0.17 9.59 -9.45
N GLU A 37 -0.79 9.58 -8.52
CA GLU A 37 -0.50 9.56 -7.08
C GLU A 37 0.36 8.35 -6.71
N TYR A 38 0.00 7.17 -7.22
CA TYR A 38 0.75 5.94 -6.98
C TYR A 38 2.19 6.05 -7.47
N ARG A 39 2.39 6.56 -8.69
CA ARG A 39 3.73 6.75 -9.27
C ARG A 39 4.58 7.70 -8.43
N VAL A 40 4.02 8.84 -8.02
CA VAL A 40 4.72 9.83 -7.19
C VAL A 40 5.08 9.23 -5.84
N TRP A 41 4.14 8.60 -5.15
CA TRP A 41 4.38 8.03 -3.81
C TRP A 41 5.39 6.88 -3.83
N VAL A 42 5.34 5.99 -4.83
CA VAL A 42 6.33 4.92 -4.98
C VAL A 42 7.72 5.51 -5.24
N TYR A 43 7.81 6.53 -6.10
CA TYR A 43 9.07 7.23 -6.35
C TYR A 43 9.63 7.88 -5.07
N THR A 44 8.81 8.62 -4.32
CA THR A 44 9.22 9.24 -3.05
C THR A 44 9.68 8.19 -2.04
N CYS A 45 8.96 7.08 -1.89
CA CYS A 45 9.39 5.97 -1.02
C CYS A 45 10.77 5.41 -1.43
N GLN A 46 11.03 5.33 -2.73
CA GLN A 46 12.31 4.86 -3.26
C GLN A 46 13.45 5.88 -3.12
N GLU A 47 13.21 7.17 -3.27
CA GLU A 47 14.29 8.17 -3.19
C GLU A 47 14.57 8.58 -1.74
N GLU A 48 13.52 8.85 -0.96
CA GLU A 48 13.66 9.34 0.42
C GLU A 48 13.93 8.22 1.43
N ASN A 49 13.90 6.96 0.99
CA ASN A 49 14.04 5.79 1.88
C ASN A 49 13.03 5.80 3.03
N LEU A 50 11.79 6.21 2.76
CA LEU A 50 10.74 6.28 3.78
C LEU A 50 10.62 4.95 4.52
N CYS A 51 10.76 5.00 5.84
CA CYS A 51 10.45 3.86 6.68
C CYS A 51 8.94 3.76 6.94
N MET A 52 8.52 2.70 7.63
CA MET A 52 7.11 2.48 7.92
C MET A 52 6.50 3.62 8.74
N ASP A 53 7.26 4.20 9.67
CA ASP A 53 6.82 5.31 10.50
C ASP A 53 6.67 6.60 9.68
N ASP A 54 7.61 6.88 8.76
CA ASP A 54 7.53 8.07 7.89
C ASP A 54 6.30 8.00 6.97
N LEU A 55 6.02 6.82 6.40
CA LEU A 55 4.83 6.58 5.60
C LEU A 55 3.56 6.79 6.43
N ALA A 56 3.47 6.15 7.60
CA ALA A 56 2.32 6.33 8.49
C ALA A 56 2.12 7.80 8.87
N GLN A 57 3.21 8.52 9.16
CA GLN A 57 3.16 9.93 9.51
C GLN A 57 2.69 10.80 8.34
N ASN A 58 3.19 10.56 7.12
CA ASN A 58 2.81 11.30 5.92
C ASN A 58 1.32 11.13 5.58
N PHE A 59 0.81 9.90 5.67
CA PHE A 59 -0.60 9.63 5.38
C PHE A 59 -1.52 10.13 6.51
N SER A 60 -1.18 9.87 7.77
CA SER A 60 -2.00 10.30 8.92
C SER A 60 -2.04 11.81 9.13
N SER A 61 -1.00 12.54 8.72
CA SER A 61 -0.98 14.02 8.79
C SER A 61 -1.60 14.69 7.56
N SER A 62 -1.95 13.94 6.52
CA SER A 62 -2.58 14.50 5.33
C SER A 62 -3.95 15.09 5.66
N GLN A 63 -4.28 16.23 5.03
CA GLN A 63 -5.59 16.87 5.23
C GLN A 63 -6.74 15.94 4.88
N GLU A 64 -6.56 15.09 3.86
CA GLU A 64 -7.55 14.10 3.45
C GLU A 64 -7.86 13.12 4.59
N HIS A 65 -6.83 12.57 5.26
CA HIS A 65 -7.03 11.71 6.41
C HIS A 65 -7.72 12.44 7.57
N LEU A 66 -7.28 13.66 7.88
CA LEU A 66 -7.88 14.47 8.95
C LEU A 66 -9.36 14.77 8.68
N ASP A 67 -9.73 15.06 7.44
CA ASP A 67 -11.12 15.29 7.03
C ASP A 67 -11.97 14.02 7.17
N LEU A 68 -11.41 12.85 6.85
CA LEU A 68 -12.07 11.55 7.05
C LEU A 68 -12.32 11.29 8.54
N VAL A 69 -11.31 11.50 9.38
CA VAL A 69 -11.41 11.36 10.84
C VAL A 69 -12.44 12.34 11.43
N ALA A 70 -12.46 13.59 10.97
CA ALA A 70 -13.45 14.60 11.38
C ALA A 70 -14.88 14.18 11.01
N LYS A 71 -15.10 13.66 9.80
CA LYS A 71 -16.41 13.16 9.34
C LYS A 71 -16.91 11.97 10.18
N VAL A 72 -16.03 11.05 10.58
CA VAL A 72 -16.39 9.88 11.40
C VAL A 72 -16.63 10.28 12.86
N SER A 73 -15.78 11.15 13.41
CA SER A 73 -15.93 11.62 14.80
C SER A 73 -17.18 12.47 15.02
N GLY A 74 -17.61 13.24 14.01
CA GLY A 74 -18.90 13.94 14.02
C GLY A 74 -20.13 13.04 13.88
N LYS A 75 -19.98 11.81 13.38
CA LYS A 75 -21.05 10.81 13.20
C LYS A 75 -21.16 9.83 14.38
N ARG A 76 -21.03 10.29 15.62
CA ARG A 76 -21.18 9.45 16.82
C ARG A 76 -22.64 9.07 17.13
N SER A 77 -23.36 8.52 16.14
CA SER A 77 -24.64 7.78 16.33
C SER A 77 -25.18 7.15 15.03
N ARG A 78 -24.39 6.34 14.31
CA ARG A 78 -24.82 5.02 13.80
C ARG A 78 -23.71 4.33 13.00
N CYS A 79 -23.56 3.04 13.28
CA CYS A 79 -22.58 2.09 12.77
C CYS A 79 -21.19 2.22 13.38
N SER A 80 -21.07 1.58 14.55
CA SER A 80 -19.83 0.98 15.01
C SER A 80 -19.30 0.09 13.88
N ARG A 81 -18.03 0.27 13.50
CA ARG A 81 -17.30 -0.79 12.80
C ARG A 81 -17.16 -1.96 13.78
N MET A 82 -18.18 -2.78 13.84
CA MET A 82 -18.04 -4.20 14.14
C MET A 82 -18.81 -4.90 13.02
N CYS A 83 -18.08 -5.54 12.12
CA CYS A 83 -18.64 -6.36 11.06
C CYS A 83 -19.56 -7.42 11.68
N THR A 84 -20.78 -7.54 11.15
CA THR A 84 -21.34 -8.77 10.57
C THR A 84 -22.78 -8.47 10.15
N ASP A 85 -22.99 -8.26 8.86
CA ASP A 85 -24.12 -8.92 8.22
C ASP A 85 -23.68 -9.29 6.81
N THR A 86 -24.01 -10.54 6.50
CA THR A 86 -23.61 -11.39 5.38
C THR A 86 -23.44 -10.69 4.03
N ASP A 87 -22.37 -11.10 3.31
CA ASP A 87 -22.10 -10.91 1.86
C ASP A 87 -21.31 -9.69 1.37
N SER A 88 -20.40 -9.11 2.17
CA SER A 88 -19.35 -8.21 1.60
C SER A 88 -17.93 -8.37 2.16
N CYS A 89 -17.72 -9.28 3.12
CA CYS A 89 -16.38 -9.72 3.52
C CYS A 89 -15.83 -10.84 2.62
N LEU A 90 -15.95 -10.71 1.29
CA LEU A 90 -15.16 -11.51 0.34
C LEU A 90 -13.81 -10.85 0.01
N TRP A 91 -13.44 -9.80 0.76
CA TRP A 91 -12.09 -9.25 0.75
C TRP A 91 -11.26 -9.96 1.81
N ILE A 92 -10.63 -11.08 1.44
CA ILE A 92 -9.32 -11.62 1.89
C ILE A 92 -9.25 -13.14 1.57
N GLU A 93 -9.48 -13.56 0.32
CA GLU A 93 -8.95 -14.87 -0.12
C GLU A 93 -7.99 -14.77 -1.31
N HIS A 94 -7.95 -13.63 -2.01
CA HIS A 94 -7.12 -13.49 -3.22
C HIS A 94 -6.10 -12.34 -3.19
N ALA A 95 -5.85 -11.72 -2.03
CA ALA A 95 -4.72 -10.79 -1.89
C ALA A 95 -3.36 -11.52 -1.78
N HIS A 96 -3.35 -12.80 -1.41
CA HIS A 96 -2.13 -13.62 -1.33
C HIS A 96 -1.59 -14.07 -2.70
N LEU A 97 -2.34 -13.90 -3.79
CA LEU A 97 -1.94 -14.34 -5.13
C LEU A 97 -1.33 -13.25 -6.01
N PHE A 98 -1.49 -11.96 -5.64
CA PHE A 98 -0.87 -10.86 -6.38
C PHE A 98 0.66 -10.71 -6.19
N PRO A 99 1.29 -11.16 -5.08
CA PRO A 99 2.75 -11.15 -4.98
C PRO A 99 3.45 -12.27 -5.76
N TRP A 100 2.85 -13.47 -5.86
CA TRP A 100 3.51 -14.65 -6.44
C TRP A 100 3.44 -14.71 -7.98
N ILE A 101 2.39 -14.17 -8.60
CA ILE A 101 2.28 -14.09 -10.07
C ILE A 101 3.39 -13.19 -10.66
N CYS A 102 3.80 -12.13 -9.94
CA CYS A 102 4.91 -11.29 -10.37
C CYS A 102 6.29 -11.95 -10.19
N LEU A 103 6.49 -12.76 -9.13
CA LEU A 103 7.74 -13.50 -8.93
C LEU A 103 7.92 -14.62 -9.97
N LEU A 104 6.84 -15.31 -10.34
CA LEU A 104 6.88 -16.29 -11.43
C LEU A 104 7.24 -15.66 -12.78
N ASN A 105 6.75 -14.45 -13.08
CA ASN A 105 7.13 -13.74 -14.30
C ASN A 105 8.57 -13.18 -14.26
N PHE A 106 9.12 -12.90 -13.08
CA PHE A 106 10.50 -12.42 -12.96
C PHE A 106 11.54 -13.54 -13.11
N VAL A 107 11.26 -14.75 -12.60
CA VAL A 107 12.14 -15.91 -12.84
C VAL A 107 12.12 -16.31 -14.32
N THR A 108 10.97 -16.27 -14.99
CA THR A 108 10.89 -16.60 -16.43
C THR A 108 11.50 -15.56 -17.36
N LEU A 109 11.61 -14.29 -16.95
CA LEU A 109 12.24 -13.22 -17.74
C LEU A 109 13.75 -13.09 -17.55
N TYR A 110 14.35 -13.76 -16.56
CA TYR A 110 15.81 -13.77 -16.35
C TYR A 110 16.47 -15.09 -16.82
N GLU A 111 15.68 -16.04 -17.33
CA GLU A 111 16.13 -17.33 -17.88
C GLU A 111 15.92 -17.45 -19.41
N ASN A 112 15.80 -16.33 -20.14
CA ASN A 112 15.93 -16.26 -21.61
C ASN A 112 16.79 -15.07 -22.04
#